data_AF-A0A8K1CTK9-F1
#
_entry.id   AF-A0A8K1CTK9-F1
#
_cell.length_a   1.000
_cell.length_b   1.000
_cell.length_c   1.000
_cell.angle_alpha   90.00
_cell.angle_beta   90.00
_cell.angle_gamma   90.00
#
_symmetry.space_group_name_H-M   'P 1'
#
loop_
_entity.id
_entity.type
_entity.pdbx_description
1 polymer ?
#
loop_
_entity_poly.entity_id
_entity_poly.type
_entity_poly.pdbx_seq_one_letter_code
_entity_poly.pdbx_strand_id
1 'polypeptide(L)'
;MMNALWRHEVPEGVRKDMINDMCMELLRISGEKDKRKAWGSAAKFEHTLWSKSADRKTYLTKMQRRMLSLKRKPEAVCTTAIDAGVVVSAAPAEYAASDPAPASFCEATNTQWRQEIPENVRTDMIRDICTELHRVSGENDRAKVWESASKYELTIWSNSDGRSMYMAKMRRKINNLKLKAGYSQ
;
A
#
# COMPACT_ATOMS: atom_id res chain seq x y z
N MET A 1 4.33 33.98 -2.29
CA MET A 1 4.52 32.52 -2.43
C MET A 1 4.93 31.95 -1.08
N MET A 2 4.02 31.32 -0.33
CA MET A 2 4.29 30.73 0.99
C MET A 2 4.35 29.18 0.93
N ASN A 3 4.96 28.61 -0.11
CA ASN A 3 4.67 27.21 -0.52
C ASN A 3 5.69 26.13 -0.09
N ALA A 4 6.56 26.40 0.89
CA ALA A 4 7.55 25.40 1.30
C ALA A 4 8.06 25.47 2.73
N LEU A 5 7.47 26.24 3.65
CA LEU A 5 7.99 26.37 5.03
C LEU A 5 8.18 25.01 5.71
N TRP A 6 7.24 24.08 5.49
CA TRP A 6 7.29 22.72 6.02
C TRP A 6 8.53 21.92 5.57
N ARG A 7 9.16 22.28 4.44
CA ARG A 7 10.39 21.63 3.95
C ARG A 7 11.59 21.95 4.83
N HIS A 8 11.60 23.10 5.51
CA HIS A 8 12.64 23.44 6.47
C HIS A 8 12.47 22.68 7.80
N GLU A 9 11.25 22.23 8.10
CA GLU A 9 10.94 21.42 9.29
C GLU A 9 11.31 19.93 9.13
N VAL A 10 11.80 19.52 7.95
CA VAL A 10 12.27 18.16 7.69
C VAL A 10 13.73 18.24 7.26
N PRO A 11 14.67 18.12 8.21
CA PRO A 11 16.10 18.19 7.93
C PRO A 11 16.53 17.14 6.91
N GLU A 12 17.53 17.48 6.10
CA GLU A 12 18.03 16.57 5.06
C GLU A 12 18.51 15.23 5.62
N GLY A 13 19.13 15.23 6.81
CA GLY A 13 19.55 14.01 7.52
C GLY A 13 18.39 13.06 7.76
N VAL A 14 17.28 13.56 8.32
CA VAL A 14 16.07 12.77 8.58
C VAL A 14 15.51 12.16 7.29
N ARG A 15 15.56 12.90 6.17
CA ARG A 15 15.13 12.34 4.86
C ARG A 15 16.04 11.22 4.38
N LYS A 16 17.36 11.39 4.53
CA LYS A 16 18.34 10.35 4.18
C LYS A 16 18.15 9.10 5.01
N ASP A 17 17.88 9.23 6.30
CA ASP A 17 17.61 8.10 7.19
C ASP A 17 16.36 7.33 6.75
N MET A 18 15.26 8.04 6.43
CA MET A 18 14.06 7.40 5.89
C MET A 18 14.30 6.70 4.54
N ILE A 19 15.15 7.25 3.67
CA ILE A 19 15.54 6.60 2.41
C ILE A 19 16.35 5.33 2.69
N ASN A 20 17.28 5.38 3.64
CA ASN A 20 18.11 4.25 4.02
C ASN A 20 17.28 3.11 4.62
N ASP A 21 16.38 3.40 5.55
CA ASP A 21 15.47 2.40 6.13
C ASP A 21 14.64 1.71 5.06
N MET A 22 14.10 2.49 4.13
CA MET A 22 13.31 1.97 3.03
C MET A 22 14.14 1.16 2.03
N CYS A 23 15.40 1.54 1.80
CA CYS A 23 16.36 0.79 0.99
C CYS A 23 16.67 -0.58 1.61
N MET A 24 17.00 -0.62 2.91
CA MET A 24 17.25 -1.86 3.65
C MET A 24 16.06 -2.81 3.57
N GLU A 25 14.86 -2.27 3.75
CA GLU A 25 13.64 -3.05 3.68
C GLU A 25 13.36 -3.57 2.25
N LEU A 26 13.64 -2.77 1.22
CA LEU A 26 13.53 -3.22 -0.18
C LEU A 26 14.50 -4.37 -0.50
N LEU A 27 15.74 -4.30 0.00
CA LEU A 27 16.73 -5.37 -0.15
C LEU A 27 16.24 -6.66 0.53
N ARG A 28 15.70 -6.54 1.74
CA ARG A 28 15.16 -7.66 2.53
C ARG A 28 14.04 -8.41 1.80
N ILE A 29 13.04 -7.69 1.27
CA ILE A 29 11.84 -8.33 0.69
C ILE A 29 12.01 -8.81 -0.75
N SER A 30 12.93 -8.22 -1.52
CA SER A 30 13.08 -8.55 -2.94
C SER A 30 14.19 -9.58 -3.20
N GLY A 31 15.06 -9.81 -2.22
CA GLY A 31 16.31 -10.56 -2.43
C GLY A 31 17.27 -9.87 -3.40
N GLU A 32 17.00 -8.63 -3.78
CA GLU A 32 17.85 -7.82 -4.66
C GLU A 32 19.22 -7.63 -3.98
N LYS A 33 20.29 -8.07 -4.63
CA LYS A 33 21.66 -7.90 -4.10
C LYS A 33 22.25 -6.53 -4.47
N ASP A 34 21.65 -5.84 -5.44
CA ASP A 34 22.09 -4.54 -5.91
C ASP A 34 21.59 -3.41 -4.99
N LYS A 35 22.45 -3.06 -4.02
CA LYS A 35 22.23 -1.94 -3.09
C LYS A 35 22.02 -0.61 -3.80
N ARG A 36 22.69 -0.35 -4.93
CA ARG A 36 22.59 0.91 -5.67
C ARG A 36 21.21 1.03 -6.31
N LYS A 37 20.69 -0.06 -6.88
CA LYS A 37 19.35 -0.10 -7.48
C LYS A 37 18.24 0.03 -6.45
N ALA A 38 18.37 -0.64 -5.30
CA ALA A 38 17.43 -0.50 -4.19
C ALA A 38 17.42 0.94 -3.64
N TRP A 39 18.60 1.54 -3.45
CA TRP A 39 18.72 2.92 -2.99
C TRP A 39 18.16 3.92 -4.01
N GLY A 40 18.45 3.73 -5.30
CA GLY A 40 17.88 4.56 -6.36
C GLY A 40 16.35 4.49 -6.42
N SER A 41 15.78 3.30 -6.18
CA SER A 41 14.33 3.12 -6.09
C SER A 41 13.74 3.83 -4.87
N ALA A 42 14.40 3.75 -3.71
CA ALA A 42 13.99 4.43 -2.49
C ALA A 42 14.07 5.96 -2.60
N ALA A 43 15.18 6.48 -3.11
CA ALA A 43 15.40 7.91 -3.31
C ALA A 43 14.42 8.50 -4.33
N LYS A 44 14.15 7.78 -5.44
CA LYS A 44 13.15 8.23 -6.44
C LYS A 44 11.74 8.30 -5.85
N PHE A 45 11.38 7.34 -5.01
CA PHE A 45 10.09 7.34 -4.31
C PHE A 45 9.97 8.53 -3.35
N GLU A 46 10.98 8.74 -2.49
CA GLU A 46 11.03 9.86 -1.56
C GLU A 46 10.98 11.21 -2.30
N HIS A 47 11.79 11.39 -3.34
CA HIS A 47 11.82 12.63 -4.12
C HIS A 47 10.47 12.96 -4.76
N THR A 48 9.78 11.93 -5.25
CA THR A 48 8.42 12.07 -5.81
C THR A 48 7.44 12.53 -4.74
N LEU A 49 7.51 11.96 -3.53
CA LEU A 49 6.68 12.37 -2.39
C LEU A 49 7.00 13.79 -1.93
N TRP A 50 8.29 14.11 -1.78
CA TRP A 50 8.77 15.44 -1.40
C TRP A 50 8.27 16.55 -2.33
N SER A 51 8.25 16.26 -3.64
CA SER A 51 7.82 17.22 -4.66
C SER A 51 6.30 17.34 -4.74
N LYS A 52 5.55 16.25 -4.53
CA LYS A 52 4.09 16.20 -4.69
C LYS A 52 3.29 16.42 -3.41
N SER A 53 3.92 16.45 -2.24
CA SER A 53 3.22 16.66 -0.97
C SER A 53 3.02 18.15 -0.71
N ALA A 54 1.82 18.51 -0.28
CA ALA A 54 1.45 19.88 0.02
C ALA A 54 2.03 20.34 1.37
N ASP A 55 2.16 19.42 2.33
CA ASP A 55 2.54 19.67 3.72
C ASP A 55 3.37 18.52 4.32
N ARG A 56 4.02 18.79 5.46
CA ARG A 56 4.88 17.85 6.20
C ARG A 56 4.13 16.59 6.64
N LYS A 57 2.90 16.73 7.12
CA LYS A 57 2.11 15.61 7.64
C LYS A 57 1.82 14.62 6.51
N THR A 58 1.38 15.10 5.36
CA THR A 58 1.13 14.29 4.16
C THR A 58 2.39 13.55 3.71
N TYR A 59 3.55 14.23 3.69
CA TYR A 59 4.83 13.60 3.34
C TYR A 59 5.20 12.47 4.31
N LEU A 60 5.24 12.76 5.62
CA LEU A 60 5.64 11.80 6.65
C LEU A 60 4.71 10.60 6.72
N THR A 61 3.39 10.82 6.68
CA THR A 61 2.41 9.72 6.70
C THR A 61 2.58 8.79 5.49
N LYS A 62 2.87 9.33 4.30
CA LYS A 62 3.10 8.50 3.11
C LYS A 62 4.43 7.73 3.16
N MET A 63 5.49 8.35 3.70
CA MET A 63 6.76 7.64 3.94
C MET A 63 6.59 6.51 4.96
N GLN A 64 5.96 6.79 6.10
CA GLN A 64 5.70 5.79 7.14
C GLN A 64 4.82 4.65 6.63
N ARG A 65 3.74 4.95 5.90
CA ARG A 65 2.88 3.91 5.29
C ARG A 65 3.68 3.02 4.34
N ARG A 66 4.54 3.61 3.51
CA ARG A 66 5.40 2.84 2.62
C ARG A 66 6.30 1.90 3.42
N MET A 67 6.96 2.41 4.45
CA MET A 67 7.83 1.61 5.30
C MET A 67 7.09 0.46 6.00
N LEU A 68 5.89 0.72 6.56
CA LEU A 68 5.04 -0.33 7.15
C LEU A 68 4.59 -1.37 6.11
N SER A 69 4.25 -0.96 4.90
CA SER A 69 3.85 -1.89 3.83
C SER A 69 4.98 -2.83 3.41
N LEU A 70 6.22 -2.33 3.47
CA LEU A 70 7.40 -3.13 3.15
C LEU A 70 7.73 -4.09 4.31
N LYS A 71 7.64 -3.62 5.57
CA LYS A 71 7.81 -4.45 6.77
C LYS A 71 6.76 -5.57 6.91
N ARG A 72 5.52 -5.32 6.48
CA ARG A 72 4.43 -6.31 6.50
C ARG A 72 4.53 -7.39 5.42
N LYS A 73 5.39 -7.22 4.40
CA LYS A 73 5.66 -8.31 3.47
C LYS A 73 6.51 -9.36 4.22
N PRO A 74 6.01 -10.59 4.42
CA PRO A 74 6.81 -11.65 5.00
C PRO A 74 8.05 -11.84 4.12
N GLU A 75 9.18 -12.17 4.74
CA GLU A 75 10.27 -12.79 3.99
C GLU A 75 9.70 -14.02 3.33
N ALA A 76 9.66 -14.01 2.00
CA ALA A 76 9.37 -15.21 1.25
C ALA A 76 10.56 -16.15 1.47
N VAL A 77 10.47 -17.01 2.48
CA VAL A 77 11.34 -18.18 2.63
C VAL A 77 10.48 -19.43 2.62
N CYS A 78 10.86 -20.27 1.67
CA CYS A 78 10.38 -21.61 1.35
C CYS A 78 10.87 -22.62 2.41
N THR A 79 9.98 -23.55 2.78
CA THR A 79 10.20 -24.94 3.24
C THR A 79 11.21 -25.24 4.36
N THR A 80 10.72 -25.76 5.49
CA THR A 80 10.93 -27.16 5.96
C THR A 80 10.08 -27.45 7.21
N ALA A 81 9.48 -28.64 7.25
CA ALA A 81 8.79 -29.22 8.39
C ALA A 81 9.76 -29.60 9.52
N ILE A 82 9.33 -29.50 10.80
CA ILE A 82 9.30 -30.59 11.79
C ILE A 82 8.65 -30.10 13.12
N ASP A 83 7.58 -30.82 13.48
CA ASP A 83 7.23 -31.45 14.77
C ASP A 83 7.27 -30.76 16.16
N ALA A 84 6.23 -31.14 16.92
CA ALA A 84 6.06 -31.32 18.37
C ALA A 84 6.38 -30.20 19.38
N GLY A 85 5.34 -29.84 20.15
CA GLY A 85 5.38 -30.12 21.59
C GLY A 85 5.25 -28.94 22.55
N VAL A 86 4.12 -28.95 23.28
CA VAL A 86 3.97 -28.61 24.72
C VAL A 86 4.29 -27.18 25.16
N VAL A 87 3.28 -26.49 25.73
CA VAL A 87 3.42 -25.87 27.05
C VAL A 87 2.08 -25.77 27.80
N VAL A 88 2.23 -25.97 29.10
CA VAL A 88 1.28 -26.20 30.19
C VAL A 88 0.54 -24.93 30.65
N SER A 89 -0.63 -25.16 31.24
CA SER A 89 -1.51 -24.24 31.98
C SER A 89 -0.93 -23.75 33.31
N ALA A 90 -1.25 -22.51 33.74
CA ALA A 90 -1.79 -22.14 35.07
C ALA A 90 -1.40 -20.71 35.57
N ALA A 91 -2.37 -19.79 35.45
CA ALA A 91 -2.92 -18.88 36.49
C ALA A 91 -2.00 -17.90 37.31
N PRO A 92 -2.55 -17.03 38.19
CA PRO A 92 -2.73 -15.59 37.92
C PRO A 92 -2.11 -14.66 38.98
N ALA A 93 -1.94 -13.36 38.70
CA ALA A 93 -1.89 -12.33 39.75
C ALA A 93 -2.19 -10.93 39.20
N GLU A 94 -3.18 -10.31 39.83
CA GLU A 94 -3.66 -8.94 39.69
C GLU A 94 -2.60 -7.93 40.15
N TYR A 95 -2.58 -6.72 39.56
CA TYR A 95 -2.58 -5.46 40.31
C TYR A 95 -3.09 -4.32 39.41
N ALA A 96 -4.00 -3.52 39.98
CA ALA A 96 -4.85 -2.54 39.33
C ALA A 96 -4.16 -1.21 38.99
N ALA A 97 -4.65 -0.58 37.90
CA ALA A 97 -4.97 0.84 37.68
C ALA A 97 -4.04 1.93 38.30
N SER A 98 -3.58 2.99 37.64
CA SER A 98 -4.09 3.75 36.50
C SER A 98 -2.94 4.52 35.86
N ASP A 99 -2.81 4.45 34.54
CA ASP A 99 -2.28 5.56 33.76
C ASP A 99 -2.95 5.49 32.39
N PRO A 100 -3.85 6.40 32.01
CA PRO A 100 -4.37 6.42 30.65
C PRO A 100 -3.22 6.90 29.75
N ALA A 101 -2.49 5.93 29.19
CA ALA A 101 -1.57 6.18 28.08
C ALA A 101 -2.26 7.13 27.09
N PRO A 102 -1.64 8.26 26.72
CA PRO A 102 -2.26 9.22 25.82
C PRO A 102 -2.67 8.46 24.56
N ALA A 103 -3.98 8.50 24.30
CA ALA A 103 -4.65 7.73 23.27
C ALA A 103 -3.73 7.48 22.08
N SER A 104 -3.32 6.22 21.94
CA SER A 104 -2.73 5.71 20.70
C SER A 104 -3.63 6.22 19.58
N PHE A 105 -3.13 7.19 18.82
CA PHE A 105 -3.83 7.75 17.70
C PHE A 105 -4.16 6.59 16.78
N CYS A 106 -5.41 6.17 16.80
CA CYS A 106 -5.82 4.91 16.23
C CYS A 106 -5.59 4.94 14.71
N GLU A 107 -4.86 3.95 14.22
CA GLU A 107 -4.66 3.60 12.80
C GLU A 107 -6.00 3.52 12.02
N ALA A 108 -7.13 3.44 12.73
CA ALA A 108 -8.49 3.40 12.22
C ALA A 108 -8.90 4.60 11.36
N THR A 109 -8.42 5.81 11.65
CA THR A 109 -8.84 6.99 10.86
C THR A 109 -8.31 6.98 9.42
N ASN A 110 -7.21 6.26 9.16
CA ASN A 110 -6.62 6.20 7.82
C ASN A 110 -7.29 5.16 6.90
N THR A 111 -8.02 4.21 7.49
CA THR A 111 -8.70 3.13 6.77
C THR A 111 -10.22 3.20 6.84
N GLN A 112 -10.79 4.18 7.56
CA GLN A 112 -12.25 4.36 7.71
C GLN A 112 -13.00 4.40 6.37
N TRP A 113 -12.41 5.03 5.35
CA TRP A 113 -12.97 5.09 3.99
C TRP A 113 -13.23 3.72 3.36
N ARG A 114 -12.61 2.65 3.87
CA ARG A 114 -12.83 1.27 3.42
C ARG A 114 -14.19 0.74 3.86
N GLN A 115 -14.68 1.17 5.02
CA GLN A 115 -16.02 0.79 5.51
C GLN A 115 -17.12 1.54 4.74
N GLU A 116 -16.79 2.71 4.19
CA GLU A 116 -17.72 3.46 3.34
C GLU A 116 -17.93 2.82 1.97
N ILE A 117 -17.07 1.90 1.53
CA ILE A 117 -17.16 1.24 0.23
C ILE A 117 -17.67 -0.19 0.44
N PRO A 118 -18.97 -0.43 0.20
CA PRO A 118 -19.52 -1.77 0.22
C PRO A 118 -18.80 -2.72 -0.74
N GLU A 119 -18.71 -4.00 -0.37
CA GLU A 119 -18.04 -5.03 -1.16
C GLU A 119 -18.67 -5.23 -2.54
N ASN A 120 -20.00 -5.08 -2.66
CA ASN A 120 -20.68 -5.13 -3.96
C ASN A 120 -20.18 -4.02 -4.89
N VAL A 121 -19.95 -2.80 -4.39
CA VAL A 121 -19.40 -1.70 -5.21
C VAL A 121 -18.00 -2.04 -5.70
N ARG A 122 -17.15 -2.63 -4.87
CA ARG A 122 -15.80 -3.08 -5.29
C ARG A 122 -15.90 -4.15 -6.36
N THR A 123 -16.79 -5.12 -6.17
CA THR A 123 -17.03 -6.24 -7.08
C THR A 123 -17.59 -5.77 -8.42
N ASP A 124 -18.49 -4.79 -8.42
CA ASP A 124 -19.04 -4.19 -9.64
C ASP A 124 -17.94 -3.48 -10.45
N MET A 125 -17.06 -2.72 -9.79
CA MET A 125 -15.92 -2.10 -10.46
C MET A 125 -14.93 -3.13 -11.02
N ILE A 126 -14.72 -4.26 -10.34
CA ILE A 126 -13.91 -5.38 -10.87
C ILE A 126 -14.59 -5.96 -12.11
N ARG A 127 -15.90 -6.19 -12.06
CA ARG A 127 -16.69 -6.71 -13.19
C ARG A 127 -16.64 -5.79 -14.40
N ASP A 128 -16.70 -4.48 -14.20
CA ASP A 128 -16.51 -3.48 -15.26
C ASP A 128 -15.12 -3.60 -15.90
N ILE A 129 -14.06 -3.71 -15.09
CA ILE A 129 -12.70 -3.92 -15.60
C ILE A 129 -12.59 -5.23 -16.38
N CYS A 130 -13.18 -6.32 -15.89
CA CYS A 130 -13.21 -7.62 -16.58
C CYS A 130 -13.89 -7.51 -17.96
N THR A 131 -15.04 -6.84 -18.00
CA THR A 131 -15.81 -6.65 -19.24
C THR A 131 -14.97 -5.92 -20.28
N GLU A 132 -14.33 -4.81 -19.89
CA GLU A 132 -13.53 -4.03 -20.83
C GLU A 132 -12.19 -4.70 -21.18
N LEU A 133 -11.57 -5.45 -20.25
CA LEU A 133 -10.38 -6.25 -20.57
C LEU A 133 -10.69 -7.32 -21.61
N HIS A 134 -11.79 -8.05 -21.45
CA HIS A 134 -12.22 -9.06 -22.40
C HIS A 134 -12.41 -8.48 -23.81
N ARG A 135 -13.01 -7.29 -23.92
CA ARG A 135 -13.18 -6.59 -25.21
C ARG A 135 -11.86 -6.18 -25.86
N VAL A 136 -10.85 -5.79 -25.08
CA VAL A 136 -9.56 -5.30 -25.60
C VAL A 136 -8.61 -6.46 -25.94
N SER A 137 -8.52 -7.49 -25.10
CA SER A 137 -7.55 -8.57 -25.29
C SER A 137 -8.07 -9.75 -26.09
N GLY A 138 -9.41 -9.91 -26.23
CA GLY A 138 -10.01 -11.12 -26.77
C GLY A 138 -9.76 -12.37 -25.91
N GLU A 139 -9.27 -12.20 -24.67
CA GLU A 139 -8.98 -13.31 -23.75
C GLU A 139 -10.28 -13.99 -23.33
N ASN A 140 -10.49 -15.23 -23.77
CA ASN A 140 -11.69 -16.02 -23.47
C ASN A 140 -11.63 -16.71 -22.10
N ASP A 141 -10.44 -16.80 -21.50
CA ASP A 141 -10.29 -17.34 -20.15
C ASP A 141 -10.80 -16.33 -19.10
N ARG A 142 -12.07 -16.50 -18.72
CA ARG A 142 -12.76 -15.63 -17.75
C ARG A 142 -12.08 -15.64 -16.38
N ALA A 143 -11.45 -16.75 -15.99
CA ALA A 143 -10.77 -16.85 -14.70
C ALA A 143 -9.50 -15.98 -14.68
N LYS A 144 -8.70 -16.04 -15.76
CA LYS A 144 -7.51 -15.18 -15.90
C LYS A 144 -7.85 -13.68 -15.96
N VAL A 145 -8.93 -13.33 -16.65
CA VAL A 145 -9.40 -11.93 -16.72
C VAL A 145 -9.83 -11.45 -15.34
N TRP A 146 -10.57 -12.29 -14.59
CA TRP A 146 -10.99 -11.99 -13.23
C TRP A 146 -9.82 -11.83 -12.26
N GLU A 147 -8.85 -12.74 -12.30
CA GLU A 147 -7.65 -12.67 -11.46
C GLU A 147 -6.86 -11.39 -11.75
N SER A 148 -6.69 -11.05 -13.04
CA SER A 148 -6.00 -9.83 -13.45
C SER A 148 -6.70 -8.56 -12.95
N ALA A 149 -8.02 -8.49 -13.07
CA ALA A 149 -8.82 -7.36 -12.60
C ALA A 149 -8.82 -7.25 -11.06
N SER A 150 -8.95 -8.39 -10.36
CA SER A 150 -8.94 -8.46 -8.90
C SER A 150 -7.58 -8.08 -8.32
N LYS A 151 -6.48 -8.55 -8.92
CA LYS A 151 -5.11 -8.17 -8.52
C LYS A 151 -4.86 -6.68 -8.73
N TYR A 152 -5.39 -6.11 -9.81
CA TYR A 152 -5.34 -4.67 -10.05
C TYR A 152 -6.13 -3.92 -8.96
N GLU A 153 -7.38 -4.30 -8.70
CA GLU A 153 -8.22 -3.68 -7.68
C GLU A 153 -7.55 -3.73 -6.31
N LEU A 154 -7.03 -4.89 -5.89
CA LEU A 154 -6.38 -5.07 -4.60
C LEU A 154 -5.14 -4.16 -4.45
N THR A 155 -4.40 -3.97 -5.54
CA THR A 155 -3.27 -3.05 -5.61
C THR A 155 -3.73 -1.60 -5.41
N ILE A 156 -4.82 -1.20 -6.07
CA ILE A 156 -5.38 0.15 -5.93
C ILE A 156 -6.00 0.36 -4.54
N TRP A 157 -6.72 -0.62 -4.01
CA TRP A 157 -7.30 -0.64 -2.67
C TRP A 157 -6.24 -0.45 -1.59
N SER A 158 -5.11 -1.15 -1.72
CA SER A 158 -3.98 -1.05 -0.79
C SER A 158 -3.20 0.25 -0.91
N ASN A 159 -3.08 0.79 -2.13
CA ASN A 159 -2.28 1.99 -2.43
C ASN A 159 -3.12 3.28 -2.49
N SER A 160 -4.36 3.26 -2.01
CA SER A 160 -5.22 4.45 -1.97
C SER A 160 -5.35 4.98 -0.55
N ASP A 161 -5.26 6.30 -0.44
CA ASP A 161 -5.26 7.01 0.84
C ASP A 161 -6.66 7.50 1.24
N GLY A 162 -7.68 7.14 0.46
CA GLY A 162 -9.05 7.58 0.65
C GLY A 162 -9.98 7.10 -0.44
N ARG A 163 -11.29 7.10 -0.14
CA ARG A 163 -12.37 6.70 -1.05
C ARG A 163 -12.26 7.39 -2.41
N SER A 164 -12.11 8.72 -2.42
CA SER A 164 -12.05 9.50 -3.66
C SER A 164 -10.88 9.08 -4.56
N MET A 165 -9.70 8.80 -3.98
CA MET A 165 -8.54 8.39 -4.75
C MET A 165 -8.68 6.96 -5.29
N TYR A 166 -9.20 6.03 -4.48
CA TYR A 166 -9.52 4.67 -4.93
C TYR A 166 -10.51 4.71 -6.10
N MET A 167 -11.63 5.40 -5.91
CA MET A 167 -12.70 5.53 -6.90
C MET A 167 -12.21 6.18 -8.20
N ALA A 168 -11.39 7.23 -8.10
CA ALA A 168 -10.82 7.89 -9.28
C ALA A 168 -9.87 6.99 -10.06
N LYS A 169 -9.01 6.21 -9.38
CA LYS A 169 -8.09 5.27 -10.03
C LYS A 169 -8.85 4.14 -10.73
N MET A 170 -9.85 3.55 -10.07
CA MET A 170 -10.69 2.50 -10.65
C MET A 170 -11.48 3.01 -11.87
N ARG A 171 -12.19 4.14 -11.75
CA ARG A 171 -12.90 4.75 -12.89
C ARG A 171 -11.97 5.11 -14.04
N ARG A 172 -10.79 5.65 -13.75
CA ARG A 172 -9.78 5.95 -14.77
C ARG A 172 -9.37 4.67 -15.52
N LYS A 173 -9.16 3.55 -14.82
CA LYS A 173 -8.81 2.28 -15.47
C LYS A 173 -9.91 1.81 -16.41
N ILE A 174 -11.16 1.82 -15.95
CA ILE A 174 -12.34 1.44 -16.76
C ILE A 174 -12.41 2.32 -18.02
N ASN A 175 -12.33 3.64 -17.87
CA ASN A 175 -12.41 4.57 -19.02
C ASN A 175 -11.26 4.38 -20.01
N ASN A 176 -10.04 4.12 -19.54
CA ASN A 176 -8.91 3.84 -20.43
C ASN A 176 -9.10 2.54 -21.22
N LEU A 177 -9.69 1.51 -20.61
CA LEU A 177 -9.99 0.26 -21.31
C LEU A 177 -11.12 0.45 -22.32
N LYS A 178 -12.18 1.19 -21.96
CA LYS A 178 -13.27 1.55 -22.88
C LYS A 178 -12.77 2.27 -24.12
N LEU A 179 -11.88 3.25 -23.94
CA LEU A 179 -11.26 3.97 -25.05
C LEU A 179 -10.49 2.99 -25.95
N LYS A 180 -9.65 2.12 -25.36
CA LYS A 180 -8.91 1.12 -26.13
C LYS A 180 -9.81 0.16 -26.90
N ALA A 181 -10.91 -0.29 -26.31
CA ALA A 181 -11.88 -1.17 -26.98
C ALA A 181 -12.55 -0.47 -28.18
N GLY A 182 -12.83 0.84 -28.06
CA GLY A 182 -13.42 1.64 -29.14
C GLY A 182 -12.48 1.92 -30.32
N TYR A 183 -11.16 1.86 -30.11
CA TYR A 183 -10.16 1.98 -31.19
C TYR A 183 -9.79 0.64 -31.86
N SER A 184 -10.31 -0.49 -31.35
CA SER A 184 -10.03 -1.83 -31.87
C SER A 184 -11.14 -2.38 -32.79
N GLN A 185 -12.04 -1.50 -33.28
CA GLN A 185 -13.00 -1.84 -34.34
C GLN A 185 -12.48 -1.46 -35.72
#